data_AF-A0A4D4JD88-F1
#
_entry.id   AF-A0A4D4JD88-F1
#
_cell.length_a   1.000
_cell.length_b   1.000
_cell.length_c   1.000
_cell.angle_alpha   90.00
_cell.angle_beta   90.00
_cell.angle_gamma   90.00
#
_symmetry.space_group_name_H-M   'P 1'
#
loop_
_entity.id
_entity.type
_entity.pdbx_description
1 polymer ?
#
loop_
_entity_poly.entity_id
_entity_poly.type
_entity_poly.pdbx_seq_one_letter_code
_entity_poly.pdbx_strand_id
1 'polypeptide(L)'
;MLLSVGAANRDGRAFPEPDAFDIGRPRGNPRLAFGHGARYCIGATLARIELTAVFQRLFRRLPTLALAVDPAELRWRDRLLTGGLAELPVTW
;
A
#
# COMPACT_ATOMS: atom_id res chain seq x y z
N MET A 1 -16.60 18.51 -5.79
CA MET A 1 -16.70 17.04 -5.89
C MET A 1 -15.41 16.44 -5.37
N LEU A 2 -15.45 15.54 -4.38
CA LEU A 2 -14.27 14.88 -3.81
C LEU A 2 -14.26 13.41 -4.27
N LEU A 3 -13.11 12.89 -4.71
CA LEU A 3 -12.96 11.49 -5.11
C LEU A 3 -12.30 10.70 -3.98
N SER A 4 -12.97 9.67 -3.47
CA SER A 4 -12.38 8.74 -2.49
C SER A 4 -11.68 7.59 -3.20
N VAL A 5 -10.35 7.69 -3.32
CA VAL A 5 -9.50 6.62 -3.88
C VAL A 5 -9.61 5.34 -3.05
N GLY A 6 -9.70 5.47 -1.72
CA GLY A 6 -9.84 4.34 -0.81
C GLY A 6 -11.15 3.57 -1.00
N ALA A 7 -12.25 4.28 -1.23
CA ALA A 7 -13.54 3.65 -1.53
C ALA A 7 -13.53 2.99 -2.92
N ALA A 8 -12.99 3.67 -3.94
CA ALA A 8 -12.92 3.11 -5.29
C ALA A 8 -12.06 1.84 -5.37
N ASN A 9 -10.94 1.80 -4.65
CA ASN A 9 -10.08 0.60 -4.56
C ASN A 9 -10.68 -0.55 -3.73
N ARG A 10 -11.82 -0.31 -3.06
CA ARG A 10 -12.60 -1.31 -2.31
C ARG A 10 -13.99 -1.55 -2.90
N ASP A 11 -14.24 -1.07 -4.12
CA ASP A 11 -15.54 -1.27 -4.77
C ASP A 11 -15.74 -2.74 -5.13
N GLY A 12 -16.69 -3.40 -4.46
CA GLY A 12 -17.01 -4.82 -4.66
C GLY A 12 -17.45 -5.16 -6.09
N ARG A 13 -17.87 -4.17 -6.89
CA ARG A 13 -18.21 -4.37 -8.31
C ARG A 13 -16.96 -4.55 -9.19
N ALA A 14 -15.82 -4.03 -8.75
CA ALA A 14 -14.55 -4.12 -9.47
C ALA A 14 -13.55 -5.09 -8.81
N PHE A 15 -13.67 -5.30 -7.50
CA PHE A 15 -12.77 -6.13 -6.70
C PHE A 15 -13.60 -7.11 -5.85
N PRO A 16 -13.69 -8.40 -6.24
CA PRO A 16 -14.24 -9.43 -5.37
C PRO A 16 -13.46 -9.50 -4.06
N GLU A 17 -14.15 -9.66 -2.92
CA GLU A 17 -13.52 -9.65 -1.58
C GLU A 17 -12.61 -8.42 -1.36
N PRO A 18 -13.14 -7.19 -1.47
CA PRO A 18 -12.33 -5.97 -1.58
C PRO A 18 -11.43 -5.67 -0.37
N ASP A 19 -11.76 -6.21 0.81
CA ASP A 19 -10.99 -6.05 2.04
C ASP A 19 -9.92 -7.12 2.24
N ALA A 20 -9.93 -8.19 1.44
CA ALA A 20 -8.93 -9.25 1.51
C ALA A 20 -7.63 -8.82 0.82
N PHE A 21 -6.53 -8.87 1.58
CA PHE A 21 -5.18 -8.72 1.04
C PHE A 21 -4.78 -9.99 0.28
N ASP A 22 -4.77 -9.91 -1.06
CA ASP A 22 -4.38 -10.99 -1.95
C ASP A 22 -3.37 -10.47 -2.98
N ILE A 23 -2.12 -10.96 -2.88
CA ILE A 23 -1.02 -10.63 -3.79
C ILE A 23 -1.11 -11.35 -5.15
N GLY A 24 -1.88 -12.44 -5.22
CA GLY A 24 -2.10 -13.27 -6.40
C GLY A 24 -3.17 -12.75 -7.36
N ARG A 25 -3.89 -11.68 -7.00
CA ARG A 25 -4.93 -11.09 -7.86
C ARG A 25 -4.40 -10.80 -9.27
N PRO A 26 -5.22 -11.03 -10.31
CA PRO A 26 -4.83 -10.77 -11.70
C PRO A 26 -4.25 -9.38 -11.92
N ARG A 27 -3.27 -9.28 -12.81
CA ARG A 27 -2.71 -7.99 -13.23
C ARG A 27 -3.72 -7.25 -14.12
N GLY A 28 -3.70 -5.92 -14.07
CA GLY A 28 -4.58 -5.08 -14.88
C GLY A 28 -5.86 -4.58 -14.19
N ASN A 29 -6.08 -4.93 -12.91
CA ASN A 29 -7.23 -4.42 -12.17
C ASN A 29 -7.23 -2.88 -12.10
N PRO A 30 -8.41 -2.23 -12.12
CA PRO A 30 -8.56 -0.78 -12.25
C PRO A 30 -8.23 -0.02 -10.95
N ARG A 31 -7.08 -0.30 -10.33
CA ARG A 31 -6.62 0.34 -9.10
C ARG A 31 -6.26 1.80 -9.36
N LEU A 32 -6.77 2.68 -8.51
CA LEU A 32 -6.60 4.13 -8.60
C LEU A 32 -5.56 4.68 -7.60
N ALA A 33 -4.72 3.82 -7.02
CA ALA A 33 -3.69 4.22 -6.06
C ALA A 33 -2.70 5.28 -6.62
N PHE A 34 -2.52 5.32 -7.94
CA PHE A 34 -1.70 6.31 -8.65
C PHE A 34 -2.54 7.32 -9.46
N GLY A 35 -3.85 7.40 -9.20
CA GLY A 35 -4.79 8.18 -10.01
C GLY A 35 -5.07 7.54 -11.38
N HIS A 36 -5.66 8.32 -12.28
CA HIS A 36 -6.02 7.89 -13.64
C HIS A 36 -6.09 9.11 -14.59
N GLY A 37 -6.00 8.86 -15.91
CA GLY A 37 -6.16 9.88 -16.95
C GLY A 37 -5.03 10.92 -16.98
N ALA A 38 -5.36 12.15 -17.36
CA ALA A 38 -4.40 13.23 -17.60
C ALA A 38 -3.57 13.64 -16.36
N ARG A 39 -4.01 13.28 -15.15
CA ARG A 39 -3.31 13.53 -13.88
C ARG A 39 -2.82 12.24 -13.23
N TYR A 40 -2.59 11.20 -14.01
CA TYR A 40 -1.94 9.99 -13.53
C TYR A 40 -0.56 10.31 -12.94
N CYS A 41 -0.21 9.67 -11.82
CA CYS A 41 1.01 9.95 -11.09
C CYS A 41 2.25 9.76 -11.98
N ILE A 42 2.96 10.86 -12.22
CA ILE A 42 4.20 10.87 -13.01
C ILE A 42 5.30 9.99 -12.40
N GLY A 43 5.28 9.82 -11.07
CA GLY A 43 6.23 8.98 -10.32
C GLY A 43 5.84 7.51 -10.22
N ALA A 44 4.71 7.07 -10.78
CA ALA A 44 4.20 5.71 -10.57
C ALA A 44 5.20 4.61 -11.00
N THR A 45 5.94 4.83 -12.10
CA THR A 45 6.95 3.89 -12.56
C THR A 45 8.13 3.82 -11.60
N LEU A 46 8.64 4.97 -11.15
CA LEU A 46 9.76 5.04 -10.20
C LEU A 46 9.37 4.38 -8.88
N ALA A 47 8.21 4.74 -8.31
CA ALA A 47 7.72 4.15 -7.06
C ALA A 47 7.62 2.62 -7.15
N ARG A 48 7.18 2.06 -8.29
CA ARG A 48 7.14 0.61 -8.50
C ARG A 48 8.52 -0.03 -8.51
N ILE A 49 9.50 0.62 -9.13
CA ILE A 49 10.90 0.14 -9.15
C ILE A 49 11.45 0.14 -7.73
N GLU A 50 11.28 1.25 -7.00
CA GLU A 50 11.75 1.40 -5.62
C GLU A 50 11.12 0.36 -4.70
N LEU A 51 9.80 0.22 -4.71
CA LEU A 51 9.09 -0.77 -3.87
C LEU A 51 9.50 -2.21 -4.23
N THR A 52 9.68 -2.52 -5.52
CA THR A 52 10.16 -3.84 -5.94
C THR A 52 11.56 -4.12 -5.39
N ALA A 53 12.48 -3.17 -5.53
CA ALA A 53 13.85 -3.31 -5.04
C ALA A 53 13.91 -3.44 -3.51
N VAL A 54 13.12 -2.64 -2.78
CA VAL A 54 13.03 -2.68 -1.32
C VAL A 54 12.48 -4.02 -0.85
N PHE A 55 11.31 -4.45 -1.31
CA PHE A 55 10.68 -5.67 -0.81
C PHE A 55 11.43 -6.95 -1.23
N GLN A 56 12.12 -6.95 -2.37
CA GLN A 56 12.98 -8.09 -2.76
C GLN A 56 14.20 -8.24 -1.84
N ARG A 57 14.71 -7.15 -1.26
CA ARG A 57 15.93 -7.19 -0.42
C ARG A 57 15.63 -7.22 1.06
N LEU A 58 14.61 -6.51 1.53
CA LEU A 58 14.30 -6.33 2.94
C LEU A 58 14.17 -7.67 3.66
N PHE A 59 13.27 -8.54 3.20
CA PHE A 59 13.03 -9.85 3.82
C PHE A 59 14.17 -10.85 3.59
N ARG A 60 15.02 -10.64 2.58
CA ARG A 60 16.24 -11.45 2.40
C ARG A 60 17.34 -11.06 3.36
N ARG A 61 17.44 -9.77 3.70
CA ARG A 61 18.46 -9.23 4.60
C ARG A 61 18.07 -9.37 6.06
N LEU A 62 16.77 -9.24 6.37
CA LEU A 62 16.18 -9.34 7.69
C LEU A 62 15.13 -10.48 7.69
N PRO A 63 15.54 -11.75 7.68
CA PRO A 63 14.62 -12.88 7.53
C PRO A 63 13.69 -13.08 8.75
N THR A 64 14.11 -12.59 9.91
CA THR A 64 13.41 -12.66 11.20
C THR A 64 12.69 -11.35 11.54
N LEU A 65 12.49 -10.48 10.55
CA LEU A 65 11.82 -9.18 10.73
C LEU A 65 10.42 -9.36 11.33
N ALA A 66 10.19 -8.73 12.48
CA ALA A 66 8.94 -8.75 13.22
C ALA A 66 8.64 -7.37 13.83
N LEU A 67 7.40 -7.14 14.24
CA LEU A 67 7.03 -5.95 15.01
C LEU A 67 7.65 -6.02 16.40
N ALA A 68 8.22 -4.91 16.86
CA ALA A 68 8.79 -4.81 18.21
C ALA A 68 7.75 -4.46 19.30
N VAL A 69 6.50 -4.20 18.89
CA VAL A 69 5.39 -3.75 19.72
C VAL A 69 4.10 -4.47 19.31
N ASP A 70 3.07 -4.44 20.14
CA ASP A 70 1.76 -4.96 19.75
C ASP A 70 1.18 -4.11 18.60
N PRO A 71 0.54 -4.72 17.57
CA PRO A 71 -0.09 -3.97 16.48
C PRO A 71 -1.07 -2.88 16.93
N ALA A 72 -1.73 -3.04 18.09
CA ALA A 72 -2.64 -2.05 18.65
C ALA A 72 -1.93 -0.76 19.13
N GLU A 73 -0.61 -0.82 19.37
CA GLU A 73 0.21 0.34 19.75
C GLU A 73 0.63 1.19 18.54
N LEU A 74 0.43 0.68 17.32
CA LEU A 74 0.84 1.37 16.10
C LEU A 74 0.03 2.64 15.86
N ARG A 75 0.76 3.74 15.67
CA ARG A 75 0.16 5.06 15.47
C ARG A 75 0.05 5.40 13.99
N TRP A 76 -1.17 5.68 13.53
CA TRP A 76 -1.43 6.13 12.17
C TRP A 76 -1.25 7.64 12.00
N ARG A 77 -0.81 8.07 10.80
CA ARG A 77 -0.81 9.47 10.39
C ARG A 77 -2.19 9.82 9.84
N ASP A 78 -3.04 10.37 10.70
CA ASP A 78 -4.44 10.73 10.42
C ASP A 78 -4.61 12.02 9.58
N ARG A 79 -3.59 12.89 9.57
CA ARG A 79 -3.60 14.18 8.85
C ARG A 79 -2.92 14.16 7.48
N LEU A 80 -2.57 12.98 6.96
CA LEU A 80 -1.96 12.84 5.63
C LEU A 80 -2.89 12.08 4.69
N LEU A 81 -3.14 12.63 3.51
CA LEU A 81 -3.98 12.00 2.47
C LEU A 81 -3.44 10.63 2.03
N THR A 82 -2.13 10.44 2.07
CA THR A 82 -1.46 9.17 1.73
C THR A 82 -1.43 8.18 2.88
N GLY A 83 -1.87 8.57 4.09
CA GLY A 83 -1.84 7.76 5.29
C GLY A 83 -0.44 7.34 5.72
N GLY A 84 -0.34 6.11 6.23
CA GLY A 84 0.89 5.50 6.73
C GLY A 84 1.01 5.57 8.25
N LEU A 85 2.02 4.87 8.78
CA LEU A 85 2.33 4.86 10.19
C LEU A 85 3.25 6.03 10.57
N ALA A 86 3.08 6.58 11.77
CA ALA A 86 4.00 7.57 12.34
C ALA A 86 5.39 6.95 12.49
N GLU A 87 5.41 5.73 13.03
CA GLU A 87 6.57 4.90 13.29
C GLU A 87 6.22 3.42 13.08
N LEU A 88 7.23 2.61 12.74
CA LEU A 88 7.10 1.15 12.61
C LEU A 88 8.26 0.50 13.39
N PRO A 89 8.11 0.28 14.71
CA PRO A 89 9.14 -0.37 15.52
C PRO A 89 9.28 -1.83 15.11
N VAL A 90 10.52 -2.27 14.82
CA VAL A 90 10.80 -3.63 14.34
C VAL A 90 11.99 -4.25 15.07
N THR A 91 11.98 -5.57 15.16
CA THR A 91 13.11 -6.43 15.54
C THR A 91 13.47 -7.32 14.36
N TRP A 92 14.72 -7.79 14.29
CA TRP A 92 15.18 -8.71 13.25
C TRP A 92 16.34 -9.57 13.74
#